data_AF-A0A178E729-F1
#
_entry.id   AF-A0A178E729-F1
#
_cell.length_a   1.000
_cell.length_b   1.000
_cell.length_c   1.000
_cell.angle_alpha   90.00
_cell.angle_beta   90.00
_cell.angle_gamma   90.00
#
_symmetry.space_group_name_H-M   'P 1'
#
loop_
_entity.id
_entity.type
_entity.pdbx_description
1 polymer ?
#
loop_
_entity_poly.entity_id
_entity_poly.type
_entity_poly.pdbx_seq_one_letter_code
_entity_poly.pdbx_strand_id
1 'polypeptide(L)'
;MPALPFHSATPSPATSPKLSATPSIVLHPASGASSKRELLKPKEDPAEAYRYRYAQYLAATFNMSMQAAMAEADSQLAPRRSSSVSEAESLRSEI
;
A
#
# COMPACT_ATOMS: atom_id res chain seq x y z
N MET A 1 -11.56 -20.96 40.43
CA MET A 1 -10.41 -20.03 40.35
C MET A 1 -10.63 -18.93 41.39
N PRO A 2 -9.64 -18.57 42.23
CA PRO A 2 -9.83 -17.55 43.26
C PRO A 2 -9.86 -16.14 42.64
N ALA A 3 -10.75 -15.28 43.11
CA ALA A 3 -10.86 -13.89 42.65
C ALA A 3 -9.87 -12.99 43.40
N LEU A 4 -9.23 -12.06 42.67
CA LEU A 4 -8.32 -11.05 43.24
C LEU A 4 -9.10 -9.75 43.58
N PRO A 5 -8.76 -9.07 44.69
CA PRO A 5 -9.42 -7.84 45.10
C PRO A 5 -8.79 -6.65 44.38
N PHE A 6 -9.47 -6.07 43.40
CA PHE A 6 -9.09 -4.75 42.89
C PHE A 6 -9.57 -3.70 43.88
N HIS A 7 -8.61 -3.08 44.57
CA HIS A 7 -8.83 -1.97 45.47
C HIS A 7 -9.52 -0.79 44.76
N SER A 8 -10.65 -0.39 45.33
CA SER A 8 -11.27 0.91 45.15
C SER A 8 -10.38 2.02 45.72
N ALA A 9 -10.11 3.05 44.91
CA ALA A 9 -9.86 4.46 45.26
C ALA A 9 -8.61 5.05 44.59
N THR A 10 -8.82 5.63 43.40
CA THR A 10 -8.04 6.78 42.95
C THR A 10 -8.97 7.69 42.15
N PRO A 11 -9.13 8.97 42.52
CA PRO A 11 -9.98 9.89 41.78
C PRO A 11 -9.42 10.09 40.38
N SER A 12 -10.28 9.95 39.38
CA SER A 12 -9.96 10.24 37.98
C SER A 12 -9.45 11.67 37.83
N PRO A 13 -8.34 11.93 37.13
CA PRO A 13 -8.09 13.26 36.60
C PRO A 13 -9.10 13.50 35.46
N ALA A 14 -10.18 14.22 35.79
CA ALA A 14 -11.08 14.79 34.81
C ALA A 14 -10.42 16.02 34.19
N THR A 15 -9.71 15.85 33.08
CA THR A 15 -9.32 16.95 32.20
C THR A 15 -9.43 16.49 30.75
N SER A 16 -10.66 16.52 30.25
CA SER A 16 -10.90 16.52 28.80
C SER A 16 -10.24 17.77 28.21
N PRO A 17 -9.31 17.66 27.24
CA PRO A 17 -8.89 18.83 26.49
C PRO A 17 -10.11 19.37 25.74
N LYS A 18 -10.36 20.68 25.87
CA LYS A 18 -11.36 21.41 25.08
C LYS A 18 -11.01 21.18 23.61
N LEU A 19 -11.77 20.33 22.91
CA LEU A 19 -11.64 20.17 21.46
C LEU A 19 -11.94 21.54 20.84
N SER A 20 -10.91 22.13 20.27
CA SER A 20 -10.99 23.35 19.46
C SER A 20 -12.10 23.19 18.41
N ALA A 21 -12.82 24.29 18.14
CA ALA A 21 -13.97 24.32 17.24
C ALA A 21 -13.70 23.53 15.95
N THR A 22 -14.63 22.62 15.62
CA THR A 22 -14.61 21.87 14.36
C THR A 22 -14.76 22.87 13.21
N PRO A 23 -13.77 23.01 12.30
CA PRO A 23 -13.91 23.95 11.20
C PRO A 23 -15.02 23.46 10.26
N SER A 24 -16.06 24.29 10.09
CA SER A 24 -17.07 24.08 9.06
C SER A 24 -16.47 24.48 7.71
N ILE A 25 -16.19 23.49 6.86
CA ILE A 25 -15.79 23.75 5.47
C ILE A 25 -17.07 23.90 4.65
N VAL A 26 -17.42 25.16 4.34
CA VAL A 26 -18.41 25.48 3.31
C VAL A 26 -17.68 25.58 1.98
N LEU A 27 -17.89 24.60 1.11
CA LEU A 27 -17.37 24.65 -0.26
C LEU A 27 -18.21 25.63 -1.08
N HIS A 28 -17.64 26.79 -1.40
CA HIS A 28 -18.21 27.67 -2.41
C HIS A 28 -17.87 27.12 -3.81
N PRO A 29 -18.84 27.02 -4.74
CA PRO A 29 -18.53 26.77 -6.14
C PRO A 29 -17.65 27.92 -6.63
N ALA A 30 -16.38 27.66 -6.94
CA ALA A 30 -15.48 28.66 -7.47
C ALA A 30 -15.90 28.97 -8.91
N SER A 31 -16.66 30.04 -9.10
CA SER A 31 -16.88 30.62 -10.43
C SER A 31 -15.67 31.48 -10.78
N GLY A 32 -14.81 30.96 -11.67
CA GLY A 32 -13.82 31.76 -12.38
C GLY A 32 -12.40 31.66 -11.86
N ALA A 33 -11.66 30.65 -12.35
CA ALA A 33 -10.29 30.77 -12.86
C ALA A 33 -9.79 29.36 -13.21
N SER A 34 -10.10 28.91 -14.42
CA SER A 34 -9.35 27.83 -15.07
C SER A 34 -7.93 28.34 -15.34
N SER A 35 -7.10 28.48 -14.31
CA SER A 35 -5.67 28.25 -14.51
C SER A 35 -5.61 26.78 -14.90
N LYS A 36 -5.38 26.51 -16.18
CA LYS A 36 -4.98 25.19 -16.64
C LYS A 36 -3.62 24.95 -15.98
N ARG A 37 -3.62 24.55 -14.71
CA ARG A 37 -2.48 23.86 -14.13
C ARG A 37 -2.36 22.63 -15.01
N GLU A 38 -1.43 22.72 -15.95
CA GLU A 38 -0.95 21.59 -16.72
C GLU A 38 -0.84 20.44 -15.73
N LEU A 39 -1.74 19.45 -15.86
CA LEU A 39 -1.76 18.30 -14.99
C LEU A 39 -0.32 17.82 -14.94
N LEU A 40 0.28 17.87 -13.74
CA LEU A 40 1.64 17.40 -13.49
C LEU A 40 1.80 16.11 -14.29
N LYS A 41 2.69 16.11 -15.29
CA LYS A 41 2.90 14.94 -16.13
C LYS A 41 3.05 13.75 -15.20
N PRO A 42 2.35 12.62 -15.43
CA PRO A 42 2.47 11.47 -14.56
C PRO A 42 3.95 11.15 -14.48
N LYS A 43 4.50 11.38 -13.29
CA LYS A 43 5.88 11.08 -12.94
C LYS A 43 5.95 9.56 -13.13
N GLU A 44 6.61 9.14 -14.21
CA GLU A 44 7.02 7.78 -14.58
C GLU A 44 6.30 6.64 -13.85
N ASP A 45 5.61 5.76 -14.58
CA ASP A 45 4.92 4.62 -13.97
C ASP A 45 5.89 3.87 -13.03
N PRO A 46 5.63 3.85 -11.70
CA PRO A 46 6.55 3.23 -10.76
C PRO A 46 6.75 1.74 -11.06
N ALA A 47 5.76 1.09 -11.69
CA ALA A 47 5.87 -0.30 -12.13
C ALA A 47 6.88 -0.45 -13.28
N GLU A 48 6.90 0.47 -14.24
CA GLU A 48 7.85 0.49 -15.35
C GLU A 48 9.28 0.73 -14.84
N ALA A 49 9.48 1.71 -13.96
CA ALA A 49 10.78 1.96 -13.36
C ALA A 49 11.32 0.75 -12.56
N TYR A 50 10.42 0.01 -11.90
CA TYR A 50 10.78 -1.21 -11.20
C TYR A 50 11.16 -2.35 -12.17
N ARG A 51 10.39 -2.55 -13.26
CA ARG A 51 10.70 -3.54 -14.31
C ARG A 51 12.09 -3.33 -14.87
N TYR A 52 12.44 -2.08 -15.21
CA TYR A 52 13.75 -1.76 -15.76
C TYR A 52 14.90 -2.06 -14.78
N ARG A 53 14.77 -1.66 -13.51
CA ARG A 53 15.77 -1.97 -12.48
C ARG A 53 15.90 -3.48 -12.24
N TYR A 54 14.80 -4.21 -12.28
CA TYR A 54 14.82 -5.66 -12.15
C TYR A 54 15.51 -6.34 -13.33
N ALA A 55 15.24 -5.89 -14.56
CA ALA A 55 15.94 -6.34 -15.75
C ALA A 55 17.46 -6.05 -15.67
N GLN A 56 17.86 -4.87 -15.17
CA GLN A 56 19.28 -4.57 -14.94
C GLN A 56 19.94 -5.57 -13.98
N TYR A 57 19.26 -5.90 -12.88
CA TYR A 57 19.73 -6.90 -11.93
C TYR A 57 19.87 -8.29 -12.57
N LEU A 58 18.88 -8.73 -13.33
CA LEU A 58 18.92 -10.01 -14.04
C LEU A 58 20.04 -10.06 -15.09
N ALA A 59 20.21 -9.00 -15.88
CA ALA A 59 21.29 -8.89 -16.86
C ALA A 59 22.68 -9.01 -16.20
N ALA A 60 22.89 -8.30 -15.09
CA ALA A 60 24.15 -8.33 -14.35
C ALA A 60 24.41 -9.67 -13.64
N THR A 61 23.37 -10.32 -13.13
CA THR A 61 23.50 -11.56 -12.34
C THR A 61 23.71 -12.79 -13.22
N PHE A 62 23.00 -12.87 -14.34
CA PHE A 62 22.99 -14.05 -15.21
C PHE A 62 23.74 -13.85 -16.53
N ASN A 63 24.43 -12.71 -16.67
CA ASN A 63 25.21 -12.38 -17.86
C ASN A 63 24.37 -12.46 -19.16
N MET A 64 23.10 -12.06 -19.08
CA MET A 64 22.16 -12.04 -20.20
C MET A 64 22.04 -10.63 -20.79
N SER A 65 21.59 -10.54 -22.04
CA SER A 65 21.35 -9.23 -22.66
C SER A 65 20.23 -8.46 -21.94
N MET A 66 20.27 -7.12 -21.98
CA MET A 66 19.23 -6.28 -21.40
C MET A 66 17.83 -6.60 -21.97
N GLN A 67 17.76 -6.90 -23.26
CA GLN A 67 16.50 -7.24 -23.93
C GLN A 67 15.93 -8.57 -23.42
N ALA A 68 16.77 -9.59 -23.21
CA ALA A 68 16.35 -10.86 -22.63
C ALA A 68 15.90 -10.68 -21.17
N ALA A 69 16.62 -9.87 -20.40
CA ALA A 69 16.29 -9.59 -19.01
C ALA A 69 14.96 -8.84 -18.85
N MET A 70 14.64 -7.93 -19.78
CA MET A 70 13.34 -7.26 -19.83
C MET A 70 12.20 -8.26 -20.05
N ALA A 71 12.34 -9.18 -21.00
CA ALA A 71 11.33 -10.21 -21.26
C ALA A 71 11.10 -11.13 -20.04
N GLU A 72 12.17 -11.48 -19.33
CA GLU A 72 12.09 -12.25 -18.08
C GLU A 72 11.40 -11.45 -16.96
N ALA A 73 11.78 -10.18 -16.78
CA ALA A 73 11.17 -9.29 -15.81
C ALA A 73 9.65 -9.13 -16.04
N ASP A 74 9.23 -8.99 -17.30
CA ASP A 74 7.82 -8.89 -17.67
C ASP A 74 7.06 -10.18 -17.38
N SER A 75 7.66 -11.34 -17.64
CA SER A 75 7.08 -12.65 -17.32
C SER A 75 6.85 -12.82 -15.81
N GLN A 76 7.84 -12.44 -15.00
CA GLN A 76 7.77 -12.59 -13.55
C GLN A 76 6.79 -11.63 -12.88
N LEU A 77 6.66 -10.42 -13.41
CA LEU A 77 5.80 -9.35 -12.88
C LEU A 77 4.41 -9.32 -13.52
N ALA A 78 4.13 -10.21 -14.46
CA ALA A 78 2.80 -10.37 -15.02
C ALA A 78 1.79 -10.73 -13.92
N PRO A 79 0.56 -10.17 -13.98
CA PRO A 79 -0.49 -10.54 -13.04
C PRO A 79 -0.68 -12.06 -12.98
N ARG A 80 -0.49 -12.64 -11.80
CA ARG A 80 -0.68 -14.07 -11.57
C ARG A 80 -2.16 -14.37 -11.35
N ARG A 81 -2.62 -15.49 -11.91
CA ARG A 81 -3.95 -16.04 -11.59
C ARG A 81 -3.97 -16.44 -10.11
N SER A 82 -5.04 -16.07 -9.40
CA SER A 82 -5.27 -16.57 -8.05
C SER A 82 -5.45 -18.09 -8.09
N SER A 83 -4.93 -18.78 -7.07
CA SER A 83 -5.23 -20.20 -6.90
C SER A 83 -6.69 -20.37 -6.45
N SER A 84 -7.33 -21.45 -6.89
CA SER A 84 -8.67 -21.83 -6.42
C SER A 84 -8.65 -22.56 -5.08
N VAL A 85 -7.46 -22.91 -4.59
CA VAL A 85 -7.23 -23.70 -3.39
C VAL A 85 -6.14 -23.02 -2.58
N SER A 86 -6.36 -22.87 -1.28
CA SER A 86 -5.34 -22.32 -0.37
C SER A 86 -4.32 -23.40 -0.01
N GLU A 87 -3.06 -23.03 0.26
CA GLU A 87 -2.01 -23.99 0.67
C GLU A 87 -2.43 -24.79 1.93
N ALA A 88 -3.18 -24.15 2.84
CA ALA A 88 -3.73 -24.79 4.04
C ALA A 88 -4.81 -25.84 3.74
N GLU A 89 -5.45 -25.75 2.57
CA GLU A 89 -6.52 -26.66 2.15
C GLU A 89 -5.93 -27.85 1.38
N SER A 90 -4.83 -27.65 0.64
CA SER A 90 -4.06 -28.74 0.00
C SER A 90 -3.52 -29.76 1.02
N LEU A 91 -3.08 -29.30 2.19
CA LEU A 91 -2.53 -30.20 3.24
C LEU A 91 -3.60 -31.12 3.84
N ARG A 92 -4.87 -30.72 3.82
CA ARG A 92 -5.98 -31.53 4.33
C ARG A 92 -6.45 -32.58 3.32
N SER A 93 -6.18 -32.39 2.02
CA SER A 93 -6.50 -33.36 0.98
C SER A 93 -5.47 -34.48 0.82
N GLU A 94 -4.32 -34.40 1.51
CA GLU A 94 -3.26 -35.43 1.46
C GLU A 94 -3.29 -36.41 2.65
N ILE A 95 -4.34 -36.37 3.48
CA ILE A 95 -4.62 -37.31 4.58
C ILE A 95 -5.86 -38.12 4.22
#